data_AF-A0A4V3FII7-F1
#
_entry.id   AF-A0A4V3FII7-F1
#
_cell.length_a   1.000
_cell.length_b   1.000
_cell.length_c   1.000
_cell.angle_alpha   90.00
_cell.angle_beta   90.00
_cell.angle_gamma   90.00
#
_symmetry.space_group_name_H-M   'P 1'
#
loop_
_entity.id
_entity.type
_entity.pdbx_description
1 polymer ?
#
loop_
_entity_poly.entity_id
_entity_poly.type
_entity_poly.pdbx_seq_one_letter_code
_entity_poly.pdbx_strand_id
1 'polypeptide(L)'
;METSESKVGEAGKTSSSTTTQKTTKPGAEPSAIGRLATPVAILFTKIILLLGTAFVAAALIQRTLLGRYAIKLGSLVEIGEIPDDTKPFGTALQSLAEQPARVIPSESTATGEGPPARTENREPHEDITVETAIGPTGLVQLRLELERVIRSLAAPPPPPGERSAMAMLDVLINRGIVPADLRGPISQLLQAGDRAAHGDRVPERVSRAAEQSGPPILQSLAQRRGSVAQRFEDHVLDVLTEVAPTDAIVRENALFGGAIVDAIVSAGEKEVALEIRSRLTPRAANERERVTRLIENLPTEAPIILIVAGVGLSERQLEHIRRGRSGAVHLVRWDVEADTLGQLLESCLE
;
A
#
# COMPACT_ATOMS: atom_id res chain seq x y z
N MET A 1 47.63 60.59 0.88
CA MET A 1 47.58 62.05 1.13
C MET A 1 46.11 62.42 0.99
N GLU A 2 45.37 62.36 2.11
CA GLU A 2 43.92 62.54 2.14
C GLU A 2 43.61 63.96 2.62
N THR A 3 42.92 64.72 1.79
CA THR A 3 42.31 66.00 2.17
C THR A 3 40.86 65.73 2.55
N SER A 4 40.54 65.85 3.83
CA SER A 4 39.18 65.74 4.36
C SER A 4 38.52 67.12 4.44
N GLU A 5 37.56 67.39 3.55
CA GLU A 5 36.64 68.53 3.68
C GLU A 5 35.47 68.15 4.59
N SER A 6 35.27 68.93 5.66
CA SER A 6 34.11 68.83 6.54
C SER A 6 33.15 69.98 6.24
N LYS A 7 31.94 69.67 5.77
CA LYS A 7 30.81 70.61 5.72
C LYS A 7 29.85 70.29 6.85
N VAL A 8 29.66 71.26 7.75
CA VAL A 8 28.69 71.21 8.84
C VAL A 8 27.33 71.64 8.29
N GLY A 9 26.41 70.67 8.19
CA GLY A 9 24.99 70.91 7.94
C GLY A 9 24.22 70.99 9.25
N GLU A 10 23.34 71.98 9.34
CA GLU A 10 22.39 72.21 10.43
C GLU A 10 21.45 71.00 10.57
N ALA A 11 21.17 70.59 11.82
CA ALA A 11 20.47 69.36 12.22
C ALA A 11 21.31 68.06 12.29
N GLY A 12 22.38 68.08 13.10
CA GLY A 12 22.67 67.04 14.11
C GLY A 12 22.59 65.56 13.73
N LYS A 13 22.91 65.16 12.49
CA LYS A 13 23.14 63.77 12.10
C LYS A 13 24.33 63.69 11.14
N THR A 14 25.41 63.06 11.60
CA THR A 14 26.59 62.74 10.79
C THR A 14 26.30 61.55 9.89
N SER A 15 26.01 61.80 8.61
CA SER A 15 25.96 60.76 7.57
C SER A 15 27.34 60.61 6.92
N SER A 16 28.01 59.50 7.19
CA SER A 16 29.22 59.08 6.48
C SER A 16 28.84 58.30 5.22
N SER A 17 28.99 58.91 4.03
CA SER A 17 28.81 58.22 2.74
C SER A 17 30.15 57.64 2.28
N THR A 18 30.36 56.35 2.53
CA THR A 18 31.49 55.60 1.95
C THR A 18 31.21 55.34 0.47
N THR A 19 31.85 56.10 -0.43
CA THR A 19 31.81 55.85 -1.87
C THR A 19 32.82 54.78 -2.24
N THR A 20 32.38 53.53 -2.42
CA THR A 20 33.24 52.46 -2.92
C THR A 20 33.30 52.52 -4.46
N GLN A 21 34.40 53.05 -5.01
CA GLN A 21 34.69 52.92 -6.45
C GLN A 21 34.99 51.45 -6.77
N LYS A 22 34.03 50.76 -7.40
CA LYS A 22 34.18 49.40 -7.91
C LYS A 22 35.01 49.44 -9.20
N THR A 23 36.29 49.12 -9.10
CA THR A 23 37.19 48.99 -10.26
C THR A 23 36.78 47.76 -11.06
N THR A 24 36.10 47.95 -12.19
CA THR A 24 35.74 46.88 -13.12
C THR A 24 37.01 46.45 -13.86
N LYS A 25 37.58 45.29 -13.50
CA LYS A 25 38.67 44.65 -14.26
C LYS A 25 38.20 44.38 -15.70
N PRO A 26 39.03 44.65 -16.73
CA PRO A 26 38.70 44.35 -18.11
C PRO A 26 38.51 42.83 -18.28
N GLY A 27 37.48 42.47 -19.05
CA GLY A 27 36.94 41.12 -19.17
C GLY A 27 37.99 40.08 -19.51
N ALA A 28 38.08 39.04 -18.68
CA ALA A 28 38.81 37.82 -19.00
C ALA A 28 38.18 37.20 -20.26
N GLU A 29 38.99 36.97 -21.29
CA GLU A 29 38.54 36.25 -22.47
C GLU A 29 37.95 34.88 -22.04
N PRO A 30 36.77 34.50 -22.57
CA PRO A 30 36.17 33.23 -22.22
C PRO A 30 37.14 32.12 -22.62
N SER A 31 37.57 31.36 -21.60
CA SER A 31 38.48 30.21 -21.75
C SER A 31 38.00 29.29 -22.88
N ALA A 32 38.94 28.68 -23.60
CA ALA A 32 38.64 27.77 -24.72
C ALA A 32 37.65 26.65 -24.33
N ILE A 33 37.64 26.27 -23.04
CA ILE A 33 36.72 25.29 -22.45
C ILE A 33 35.26 25.80 -22.44
N GLY A 34 35.04 27.09 -22.17
CA GLY A 34 33.72 27.72 -22.24
C GLY A 34 33.16 27.83 -23.67
N ARG A 35 34.03 27.90 -24.69
CA ARG A 35 33.61 27.94 -26.10
C ARG A 35 33.17 26.57 -26.65
N LEU A 36 33.65 25.47 -26.05
CA LEU A 36 33.28 24.10 -26.41
C LEU A 36 32.08 23.56 -25.61
N ALA A 37 31.81 24.08 -24.42
CA ALA A 37 30.70 23.62 -23.59
C ALA A 37 29.31 23.82 -24.24
N THR A 38 29.11 24.96 -24.90
CA THR A 38 27.83 25.30 -25.54
C THR A 38 27.48 24.38 -26.72
N PRO A 39 28.35 24.12 -27.72
CA PRO A 39 28.02 23.19 -28.80
C PRO A 39 27.84 21.75 -28.31
N VAL A 40 28.58 21.31 -27.29
CA VAL A 40 28.42 19.97 -26.70
C VAL A 40 27.08 19.84 -25.97
N ALA A 41 26.68 20.85 -25.19
CA ALA A 41 25.37 20.85 -24.51
C ALA A 41 24.21 20.85 -25.52
N ILE A 42 24.32 21.59 -26.61
CA ILE A 42 23.31 21.60 -27.69
C ILE A 42 23.24 20.23 -28.37
N LEU A 43 24.38 19.59 -28.65
CA LEU A 43 24.42 18.24 -29.24
C LEU A 43 23.78 17.21 -28.31
N PHE A 44 24.10 17.24 -27.02
CA PHE A 44 23.57 16.32 -26.02
C PHE A 44 22.04 16.47 -25.88
N THR A 45 21.55 17.71 -25.85
CA THR A 45 20.11 18.01 -25.80
C THR A 45 19.39 17.47 -27.04
N LYS A 46 19.99 17.62 -28.23
CA LYS A 46 19.43 17.07 -29.48
C LYS A 46 19.40 15.53 -29.47
N ILE A 47 20.42 14.87 -28.95
CA ILE A 47 20.48 13.40 -28.83
C ILE A 47 19.39 12.90 -27.88
N ILE A 48 19.22 13.52 -26.71
CA ILE A 48 18.16 13.15 -25.75
C ILE A 48 16.77 13.34 -26.38
N LEU A 49 16.55 14.47 -27.07
CA LEU A 49 15.28 14.72 -27.74
C LEU A 49 15.00 13.68 -28.83
N LEU A 50 16.02 13.30 -29.62
CA LEU A 50 15.88 12.34 -30.72
C LEU A 50 15.65 10.91 -30.20
N LEU A 51 16.30 10.52 -29.10
CA LEU A 51 16.04 9.25 -28.41
C LEU A 51 14.63 9.23 -27.81
N GLY A 52 14.20 10.33 -27.19
CA GLY A 52 12.86 10.46 -26.64
C GLY A 52 11.77 10.36 -27.70
N THR A 53 11.93 11.04 -28.84
CA THR A 53 10.96 10.97 -29.95
C THR A 53 10.97 9.60 -30.63
N ALA A 54 12.15 8.97 -30.79
CA ALA A 54 12.24 7.60 -31.31
C ALA A 54 11.55 6.59 -30.39
N PHE A 55 11.69 6.73 -29.06
CA PHE A 55 11.02 5.86 -28.09
C PHE A 55 9.50 6.01 -28.14
N VAL A 56 8.99 7.25 -28.17
CA VAL A 56 7.55 7.52 -28.29
C VAL A 56 7.00 7.01 -29.63
N ALA A 57 7.73 7.22 -30.73
CA ALA A 57 7.36 6.70 -32.03
C ALA A 57 7.34 5.16 -32.04
N ALA A 58 8.34 4.50 -31.45
CA ALA A 58 8.38 3.05 -31.30
C ALA A 58 7.22 2.52 -30.46
N ALA A 59 6.88 3.17 -29.34
CA ALA A 59 5.74 2.80 -28.51
C ALA A 59 4.41 2.98 -29.24
N LEU A 60 4.25 4.04 -30.03
CA LEU A 60 3.06 4.27 -30.85
C LEU A 60 2.96 3.29 -32.02
N ILE A 61 4.07 2.99 -32.70
CA ILE A 61 4.15 1.97 -33.75
C ILE A 61 3.85 0.60 -33.16
N GLN A 62 4.42 0.25 -32.01
CA GLN A 62 4.16 -1.02 -31.34
C GLN A 62 2.69 -1.13 -30.91
N ARG A 63 2.10 -0.06 -30.35
CA ARG A 63 0.67 -0.02 -29.98
C ARG A 63 -0.25 -0.10 -31.20
N THR A 64 0.10 0.54 -32.32
CA THR A 64 -0.70 0.51 -33.55
C THR A 64 -0.52 -0.79 -34.33
N LEU A 65 0.67 -1.39 -34.34
CA LEU A 65 0.92 -2.69 -34.93
C LEU A 65 0.26 -3.80 -34.09
N LEU A 66 0.41 -3.81 -32.76
CA LEU A 66 -0.28 -4.78 -31.88
C LEU A 66 -1.80 -4.61 -31.89
N GLY A 67 -2.31 -3.39 -32.07
CA GLY A 67 -3.75 -3.13 -32.13
C GLY A 67 -4.39 -3.38 -33.50
N ARG A 68 -3.63 -3.37 -34.60
CA ARG A 68 -4.18 -3.43 -35.97
C ARG A 68 -3.70 -4.62 -36.80
N TYR A 69 -2.56 -5.21 -36.46
CA TYR A 69 -2.02 -6.40 -37.10
C TYR A 69 -1.60 -7.40 -36.03
N ALA A 70 -2.46 -8.38 -35.75
CA ALA A 70 -2.08 -9.60 -35.06
C ALA A 70 -1.07 -10.38 -35.91
N ILE A 71 0.18 -9.93 -35.95
CA ILE A 71 1.26 -10.61 -36.66
C ILE A 71 1.63 -11.82 -35.81
N LYS A 72 1.17 -12.98 -36.27
CA LYS A 72 1.67 -14.30 -35.88
C LYS A 72 3.18 -14.36 -36.14
N LEU A 73 4.02 -13.97 -35.18
CA LEU A 73 5.39 -14.45 -35.16
C LEU A 73 5.33 -15.90 -34.67
N GLY A 74 5.63 -16.81 -35.59
CA GLY A 74 5.60 -18.24 -35.35
C GLY A 74 6.58 -18.65 -34.25
N SER A 75 6.04 -19.46 -33.33
CA SER A 75 6.71 -20.50 -32.54
C SER A 75 8.14 -20.82 -32.94
N LEU A 76 9.10 -20.35 -32.14
CA LEU A 76 10.45 -20.92 -32.04
C LEU A 76 10.92 -20.90 -30.57
N VAL A 77 10.11 -21.46 -29.69
CA VAL A 77 10.61 -22.02 -28.42
C VAL A 77 9.75 -23.25 -28.13
N GLU A 78 10.31 -24.44 -28.36
CA GLU A 78 9.82 -25.66 -27.72
C GLU A 78 10.04 -25.48 -26.22
N ILE A 79 9.03 -24.93 -25.55
CA ILE A 79 8.93 -25.00 -24.10
C ILE A 79 8.47 -26.43 -23.83
N GLY A 80 9.34 -27.20 -23.18
CA GLY A 80 9.11 -28.59 -22.81
C GLY A 80 7.75 -28.81 -22.17
N GLU A 81 7.22 -30.01 -22.38
CA GLU A 81 5.94 -30.47 -21.81
C GLU A 81 5.85 -30.12 -20.32
N ILE A 82 4.96 -29.19 -20.01
CA ILE A 82 4.50 -28.92 -18.65
C ILE A 82 3.41 -29.96 -18.34
N PRO A 83 3.45 -30.62 -17.16
CA PRO A 83 2.51 -31.68 -16.81
C PRO A 83 1.05 -31.24 -16.95
N ASP A 84 0.20 -32.16 -17.45
CA ASP A 84 -1.23 -32.00 -17.69
C ASP A 84 -2.06 -31.95 -16.39
N ASP A 85 -1.73 -31.02 -15.49
CA ASP A 85 -2.36 -30.82 -14.18
C ASP A 85 -3.42 -29.71 -14.21
N THR A 86 -4.02 -29.47 -15.39
CA THR A 86 -5.09 -28.47 -15.59
C THR A 86 -6.49 -28.98 -15.26
N LYS A 87 -6.62 -30.26 -14.91
CA LYS A 87 -7.88 -30.89 -14.49
C LYS A 87 -8.49 -30.31 -13.21
N PRO A 88 -7.74 -30.00 -12.12
CA PRO A 88 -8.31 -29.39 -10.92
C PRO A 88 -8.79 -27.94 -11.14
N PHE A 89 -8.34 -27.24 -12.18
CA PHE A 89 -8.67 -25.83 -12.39
C PHE A 89 -10.15 -25.60 -12.73
N GLY A 90 -10.64 -26.32 -13.74
CA GLY A 90 -12.04 -26.20 -14.16
C GLY A 90 -13.00 -26.60 -13.04
N THR A 91 -12.66 -27.64 -12.27
CA THR A 91 -13.48 -28.11 -11.14
C THR A 91 -13.41 -27.19 -9.93
N ALA A 92 -12.24 -26.61 -9.60
CA ALA A 92 -12.11 -25.67 -8.48
C ALA A 92 -12.87 -24.36 -8.75
N LEU A 93 -12.74 -23.82 -9.97
CA LEU A 93 -13.48 -22.63 -10.40
C LEU A 93 -15.00 -22.87 -10.52
N GLN A 94 -15.39 -24.06 -10.97
CA GLN A 94 -16.79 -24.46 -11.04
C GLN A 94 -17.37 -24.70 -9.65
N SER A 95 -16.62 -25.31 -8.71
CA SER A 95 -17.04 -25.43 -7.30
C SER A 95 -17.17 -24.07 -6.60
N LEU A 96 -16.35 -23.08 -7.00
CA LEU A 96 -16.45 -21.71 -6.48
C LEU A 96 -17.66 -20.96 -7.06
N ALA A 97 -18.05 -21.27 -8.30
CA ALA A 97 -19.25 -20.73 -8.95
C ALA A 97 -20.54 -21.44 -8.50
N GLU A 98 -20.44 -22.72 -8.11
CA GLU A 98 -21.53 -23.56 -7.62
C GLU A 98 -21.71 -23.48 -6.09
N GLN A 99 -20.73 -22.95 -5.35
CA GLN A 99 -20.98 -22.41 -4.02
C GLN A 99 -21.81 -21.14 -4.23
N PRO A 100 -23.13 -21.13 -3.93
CA PRO A 100 -23.82 -19.86 -3.82
C PRO A 100 -22.99 -19.07 -2.83
N ALA A 101 -22.62 -17.84 -3.20
CA ALA A 101 -22.01 -16.87 -2.29
C ALA A 101 -22.68 -17.11 -0.96
N ARG A 102 -21.96 -17.73 -0.01
CA ARG A 102 -22.52 -18.07 1.29
C ARG A 102 -22.99 -16.73 1.76
N VAL A 103 -24.30 -16.53 1.74
CA VAL A 103 -24.92 -15.24 1.97
C VAL A 103 -24.45 -14.93 3.38
N ILE A 104 -23.41 -14.12 3.50
CA ILE A 104 -23.12 -13.40 4.72
C ILE A 104 -24.44 -12.66 4.89
N PRO A 105 -25.25 -13.00 5.91
CA PRO A 105 -26.51 -12.33 6.08
C PRO A 105 -26.21 -10.84 6.07
N SER A 106 -26.77 -10.12 5.10
CA SER A 106 -26.88 -8.67 5.25
C SER A 106 -27.71 -8.49 6.51
N GLU A 107 -27.04 -8.10 7.60
CA GLU A 107 -27.71 -7.68 8.82
C GLU A 107 -28.54 -6.42 8.52
N SER A 108 -29.80 -6.65 8.16
CA SER A 108 -30.94 -5.73 8.25
C SER A 108 -32.16 -6.48 7.73
N THR A 109 -33.24 -6.74 8.48
CA THR A 109 -33.71 -6.19 9.75
C THR A 109 -34.78 -7.13 10.33
N ALA A 110 -34.92 -7.09 11.65
CA ALA A 110 -36.11 -7.41 12.44
C ALA A 110 -36.51 -8.88 12.65
N THR A 111 -35.97 -9.49 13.72
CA THR A 111 -36.73 -9.70 14.97
C THR A 111 -35.78 -9.99 16.13
N GLY A 112 -35.65 -9.02 17.04
CA GLY A 112 -35.37 -9.29 18.46
C GLY A 112 -33.97 -9.71 18.88
N GLU A 113 -32.96 -8.85 18.68
CA GLU A 113 -31.84 -8.57 19.59
C GLU A 113 -30.99 -7.47 18.92
N GLY A 114 -30.60 -6.44 19.67
CA GLY A 114 -29.99 -5.23 19.09
C GLY A 114 -28.67 -5.51 18.36
N PRO A 115 -28.28 -4.69 17.37
CA PRO A 115 -26.98 -4.82 16.71
C PRO A 115 -25.87 -4.74 17.78
N PRO A 116 -24.77 -5.52 17.66
CA PRO A 116 -23.61 -5.31 18.52
C PRO A 116 -23.21 -3.84 18.41
N ALA A 117 -23.08 -3.18 19.56
CA ALA A 117 -22.77 -1.76 19.63
C ALA A 117 -21.53 -1.49 18.77
N ARG A 118 -21.64 -0.54 17.83
CA ARG A 118 -20.46 -0.01 17.13
C ARG A 118 -19.46 0.43 18.19
N THR A 119 -18.34 -0.27 18.30
CA THR A 119 -17.27 0.09 19.23
C THR A 119 -16.66 1.42 18.78
N GLU A 120 -16.52 2.36 19.70
CA GLU A 120 -16.12 3.74 19.40
C GLU A 120 -14.69 3.86 18.84
N ASN A 121 -13.86 2.81 18.96
CA ASN A 121 -12.46 2.78 18.52
C ASN A 121 -12.22 2.19 17.12
N ARG A 122 -13.26 1.69 16.44
CA ARG A 122 -13.08 1.00 15.16
C ARG A 122 -12.73 1.95 14.02
N GLU A 123 -11.84 1.55 13.12
CA GLU A 123 -11.56 2.32 11.90
C GLU A 123 -12.86 2.51 11.08
N PRO A 124 -13.15 3.72 10.55
CA PRO A 124 -14.40 3.97 9.85
C PRO A 124 -14.58 3.08 8.62
N HIS A 125 -15.78 2.54 8.45
CA HIS A 125 -16.20 1.95 7.19
C HIS A 125 -16.31 3.05 6.12
N GLU A 126 -15.81 2.75 4.92
CA GLU A 126 -16.08 3.60 3.75
C GLU A 126 -17.29 3.04 3.01
N ASP A 127 -18.33 3.85 2.90
CA ASP A 127 -19.45 3.61 1.98
C ASP A 127 -18.96 3.83 0.55
N ILE A 128 -18.28 2.82 0.01
CA ILE A 128 -17.82 2.85 -1.38
C ILE A 128 -18.95 2.33 -2.24
N THR A 129 -19.54 3.21 -3.05
CA THR A 129 -20.42 2.81 -4.14
C THR A 129 -19.64 1.93 -5.10
N VAL A 130 -19.95 0.63 -5.10
CA VAL A 130 -19.38 -0.31 -6.06
C VAL A 130 -19.99 0.02 -7.42
N GLU A 131 -19.26 0.72 -8.28
CA GLU A 131 -19.58 0.73 -9.70
C GLU A 131 -19.48 -0.71 -10.21
N THR A 132 -20.62 -1.35 -10.45
CA THR A 132 -20.71 -2.61 -11.18
C THR A 132 -20.12 -2.38 -12.57
N ALA A 133 -18.86 -2.73 -12.74
CA ALA A 133 -18.22 -2.77 -14.03
C ALA A 133 -18.99 -3.75 -14.92
N ILE A 134 -19.62 -3.21 -15.95
CA ILE A 134 -20.25 -3.95 -17.06
C ILE A 134 -19.22 -4.99 -17.54
N GLY A 135 -19.65 -6.27 -17.59
CA GLY A 135 -18.79 -7.45 -17.51
C GLY A 135 -17.56 -7.47 -18.45
N PRO A 136 -16.45 -8.12 -18.02
CA PRO A 136 -15.21 -8.12 -18.78
C PRO A 136 -15.38 -8.86 -20.12
N THR A 137 -15.24 -8.14 -21.23
CA THR A 137 -15.14 -8.74 -22.56
C THR A 137 -13.69 -9.17 -22.81
N GLY A 138 -13.32 -10.37 -22.33
CA GLY A 138 -12.05 -11.05 -22.61
C GLY A 138 -11.04 -11.11 -21.44
N LEU A 139 -10.15 -12.11 -21.49
CA LEU A 139 -9.19 -12.44 -20.42
C LEU A 139 -8.27 -11.28 -20.03
N VAL A 140 -7.86 -10.46 -21.00
CA VAL A 140 -6.99 -9.30 -20.75
C VAL A 140 -7.71 -8.25 -19.91
N GLN A 141 -8.99 -7.97 -20.22
CA GLN A 141 -9.79 -7.01 -19.46
C GLN A 141 -10.04 -7.52 -18.04
N LEU A 142 -10.39 -8.81 -17.89
CA LEU A 142 -10.57 -9.45 -16.59
C LEU A 142 -9.30 -9.31 -15.71
N ARG A 143 -8.12 -9.54 -16.29
CA ARG A 143 -6.83 -9.40 -15.59
C ARG A 143 -6.54 -7.96 -15.17
N LEU A 144 -6.85 -6.97 -16.01
CA LEU A 144 -6.68 -5.56 -15.67
C LEU A 144 -7.62 -5.12 -14.53
N GLU A 145 -8.89 -5.56 -14.57
CA GLU A 145 -9.84 -5.29 -13.48
C GLU A 145 -9.41 -5.97 -12.17
N LEU A 146 -8.92 -7.21 -12.25
CA LEU A 146 -8.44 -7.96 -11.09
C LEU A 146 -7.23 -7.27 -10.45
N GLU A 147 -6.25 -6.85 -11.26
CA GLU A 147 -5.11 -6.07 -10.80
C GLU A 147 -5.55 -4.74 -10.14
N ARG A 148 -6.53 -4.04 -10.73
CA ARG A 148 -7.07 -2.79 -10.17
C ARG A 148 -7.74 -3.02 -8.82
N VAL A 149 -8.56 -4.07 -8.70
CA VAL A 149 -9.25 -4.42 -7.45
C VAL A 149 -8.24 -4.83 -6.37
N ILE A 150 -7.31 -5.73 -6.69
CA ILE A 150 -6.23 -6.15 -5.77
C ILE A 150 -5.44 -4.93 -5.27
N ARG A 151 -5.01 -4.05 -6.18
CA ARG A 151 -4.29 -2.82 -5.82
C ARG A 151 -5.12 -1.90 -4.92
N SER A 152 -6.43 -1.79 -5.16
CA SER A 152 -7.32 -0.96 -4.34
C SER A 152 -7.51 -1.54 -2.93
N LEU A 153 -7.57 -2.87 -2.79
CA LEU A 153 -7.67 -3.54 -1.50
C LEU A 153 -6.36 -3.49 -0.73
N ALA A 154 -5.22 -3.50 -1.43
CA ALA A 154 -3.89 -3.46 -0.85
C ALA A 154 -3.48 -2.04 -0.42
N ALA A 155 -4.45 -1.20 0.00
CA ALA A 155 -4.19 0.08 0.64
C ALA A 155 -4.13 -0.15 2.16
N PRO A 156 -3.09 0.32 2.87
CA PRO A 156 -1.91 1.04 2.39
C PRO A 156 -1.00 0.12 1.56
N PRO A 157 -0.27 0.69 0.58
CA PRO A 157 0.51 -0.09 -0.35
C PRO A 157 1.57 -0.91 0.39
N PRO A 158 1.82 -2.16 -0.04
CA PRO A 158 2.89 -2.97 0.53
C PRO A 158 4.26 -2.37 0.21
N PRO A 159 5.34 -2.89 0.81
CA PRO A 159 6.70 -2.48 0.53
C PRO A 159 7.02 -2.45 -0.99
N PRO A 160 7.96 -1.59 -1.44
CA PRO A 160 8.23 -1.39 -2.87
C PRO A 160 8.52 -2.65 -3.71
N GLY A 161 8.94 -3.76 -3.10
CA GLY A 161 9.20 -5.05 -3.76
C GLY A 161 7.96 -5.90 -4.06
N GLU A 162 6.82 -5.59 -3.47
CA GLU A 162 5.62 -6.46 -3.47
C GLU A 162 4.48 -5.87 -4.31
N ARG A 163 4.82 -5.18 -5.39
CA ARG A 163 3.84 -4.40 -6.19
C ARG A 163 3.25 -5.13 -7.40
N SER A 164 3.67 -6.36 -7.66
CA SER A 164 3.01 -7.20 -8.67
C SER A 164 1.63 -7.63 -8.17
N ALA A 165 0.67 -7.89 -9.06
CA ALA A 165 -0.66 -8.34 -8.66
C ALA A 165 -0.62 -9.63 -7.82
N MET A 166 0.30 -10.53 -8.15
CA MET A 166 0.52 -11.78 -7.40
C MET A 166 1.10 -11.51 -6.01
N ALA A 167 2.12 -10.66 -5.88
CA ALA A 167 2.68 -10.33 -4.56
C ALA A 167 1.65 -9.58 -3.70
N MET A 168 0.90 -8.65 -4.28
CA MET A 168 -0.19 -7.97 -3.58
C MET A 168 -1.30 -8.94 -3.14
N LEU A 169 -1.61 -9.96 -3.94
CA LEU A 169 -2.57 -11.00 -3.53
C LEU A 169 -2.07 -11.75 -2.29
N ASP A 170 -0.80 -12.13 -2.26
CA ASP A 170 -0.19 -12.82 -1.12
C ASP A 170 -0.23 -11.94 0.14
N VAL A 171 0.06 -10.65 0.00
CA VAL A 171 -0.10 -9.66 1.08
C VAL A 171 -1.55 -9.58 1.55
N LEU A 172 -2.52 -9.52 0.64
CA LEU A 172 -3.94 -9.45 1.01
C LEU A 172 -4.44 -10.71 1.73
N ILE A 173 -3.87 -11.87 1.42
CA ILE A 173 -4.12 -13.11 2.14
C ILE A 173 -3.49 -13.06 3.53
N ASN A 174 -2.24 -12.63 3.63
CA ASN A 174 -1.55 -12.45 4.90
C ASN A 174 -2.24 -11.41 5.81
N ARG A 175 -2.95 -10.44 5.23
CA ARG A 175 -3.76 -9.45 5.95
C ARG A 175 -5.17 -9.95 6.30
N GLY A 176 -5.55 -11.19 5.94
CA GLY A 176 -6.91 -11.72 6.13
C GLY A 176 -8.00 -11.04 5.28
N ILE A 177 -7.63 -10.17 4.34
CA ILE A 177 -8.58 -9.45 3.48
C ILE A 177 -9.15 -10.40 2.41
N VAL A 178 -8.27 -11.21 1.81
CA VAL A 178 -8.61 -12.22 0.82
C VAL A 178 -8.46 -13.62 1.44
N PRO A 179 -9.50 -14.46 1.41
CA PRO A 179 -9.41 -15.84 1.88
C PRO A 179 -8.32 -16.65 1.15
N ALA A 180 -7.58 -17.47 1.89
CA ALA A 180 -6.45 -18.22 1.36
C ALA A 180 -6.84 -19.23 0.25
N ASP A 181 -8.06 -19.77 0.30
CA ASP A 181 -8.62 -20.67 -0.72
C ASP A 181 -8.82 -19.98 -2.08
N LEU A 182 -8.93 -18.65 -2.11
CA LEU A 182 -9.01 -17.88 -3.36
C LEU A 182 -7.64 -17.65 -4.03
N ARG A 183 -6.52 -17.99 -3.37
CA ARG A 183 -5.17 -17.78 -3.92
C ARG A 183 -4.99 -18.46 -5.28
N GLY A 184 -5.32 -19.75 -5.36
CA GLY A 184 -5.19 -20.56 -6.56
C GLY A 184 -6.03 -20.02 -7.72
N PRO A 185 -7.36 -19.90 -7.54
CA PRO A 185 -8.28 -19.32 -8.52
C PRO A 185 -7.82 -17.97 -9.07
N ILE A 186 -7.50 -17.01 -8.19
CA ILE A 186 -7.07 -15.66 -8.60
C ILE A 186 -5.74 -15.72 -9.34
N SER A 187 -4.78 -16.52 -8.86
CA SER A 187 -3.48 -16.68 -9.52
C SER A 187 -3.63 -17.22 -10.94
N GLN A 188 -4.47 -18.23 -11.13
CA GLN A 188 -4.71 -18.81 -12.45
C GLN A 188 -5.40 -17.82 -13.40
N LEU A 189 -6.34 -17.00 -12.91
CA LEU A 189 -6.94 -15.92 -13.69
C LEU A 189 -5.90 -14.88 -14.13
N LEU A 190 -5.03 -14.44 -13.22
CA LEU A 190 -3.95 -13.50 -13.52
C LEU A 190 -2.99 -14.09 -14.57
N GLN A 191 -2.56 -15.34 -14.41
CA GLN A 191 -1.68 -16.02 -15.35
C GLN A 191 -2.30 -16.24 -16.73
N ALA A 192 -3.59 -16.60 -16.80
CA ALA A 192 -4.31 -16.75 -18.05
C ALA A 192 -4.44 -15.42 -18.79
N GLY A 193 -4.74 -14.34 -18.05
CA GLY A 193 -4.79 -12.99 -18.60
C GLY A 193 -3.42 -12.46 -19.02
N ASP A 194 -2.35 -12.77 -18.28
CA ASP A 194 -0.97 -12.44 -18.67
C ASP A 194 -0.58 -13.15 -19.97
N ARG A 195 -0.83 -14.45 -20.09
CA ARG A 195 -0.61 -15.21 -21.34
C ARG A 195 -1.37 -14.59 -22.51
N ALA A 196 -2.66 -14.31 -22.33
CA ALA A 196 -3.47 -13.65 -23.35
C ALA A 196 -2.93 -12.26 -23.74
N ALA A 197 -2.45 -11.48 -22.76
CA ALA A 197 -1.89 -10.14 -22.99
C ALA A 197 -0.57 -10.18 -23.78
N HIS A 198 0.21 -11.27 -23.67
CA HIS A 198 1.42 -11.50 -24.46
C HIS A 198 1.13 -12.12 -25.84
N GLY A 199 -0.13 -12.39 -26.18
CA GLY A 199 -0.53 -13.00 -27.44
C GLY A 199 -0.42 -14.52 -27.48
N ASP A 200 -0.22 -15.17 -26.33
CA ASP A 200 -0.17 -16.62 -26.23
C ASP A 200 -1.55 -17.24 -26.47
N ARG A 201 -1.56 -18.48 -26.97
CA ARG A 201 -2.78 -19.27 -27.06
C ARG A 201 -3.16 -19.80 -25.69
N VAL A 202 -4.22 -19.24 -25.11
CA VAL A 202 -4.85 -19.80 -23.91
C VAL A 202 -5.79 -20.94 -24.30
N PRO A 203 -5.70 -22.13 -23.68
CA PRO A 203 -6.63 -23.23 -23.96
C PRO A 203 -8.09 -22.81 -23.77
N GLU A 204 -8.99 -23.23 -24.67
CA GLU A 204 -10.41 -22.83 -24.64
C GLU A 204 -11.07 -23.16 -23.29
N ARG A 205 -10.74 -24.31 -22.69
CA ARG A 205 -11.23 -24.71 -21.36
C ARG A 205 -10.85 -23.69 -20.28
N VAL A 206 -9.64 -23.15 -20.33
CA VAL A 206 -9.15 -22.13 -19.38
C VAL A 206 -9.84 -20.81 -19.64
N SER A 207 -10.00 -20.40 -20.90
CA SER A 207 -10.73 -19.17 -21.26
C SER A 207 -12.17 -19.21 -20.76
N ARG A 208 -12.89 -20.30 -21.03
CA ARG A 208 -14.27 -20.49 -20.62
C ARG A 208 -14.42 -20.50 -19.10
N ALA A 209 -13.53 -21.19 -18.38
CA ALA A 209 -13.55 -21.21 -16.92
C ALA A 209 -13.30 -19.81 -16.34
N ALA A 210 -12.36 -19.06 -16.92
CA ALA A 210 -12.08 -17.70 -16.50
C ALA A 210 -13.23 -16.72 -16.81
N GLU A 211 -13.92 -16.88 -17.95
CA GLU A 211 -15.12 -16.10 -18.28
C GLU A 211 -16.29 -16.41 -17.33
N GLN A 212 -16.43 -17.66 -16.90
CA GLN A 212 -17.51 -18.08 -15.99
C GLN A 212 -17.24 -17.65 -14.54
N SER A 213 -16.03 -17.86 -14.03
CA SER A 213 -15.71 -17.65 -12.60
C SER A 213 -15.03 -16.32 -12.31
N GLY A 214 -14.46 -15.66 -13.31
CA GLY A 214 -13.80 -14.37 -13.17
C GLY A 214 -14.71 -13.25 -12.65
N PRO A 215 -15.88 -12.99 -13.25
CA PRO A 215 -16.77 -11.93 -12.79
C PRO A 215 -17.28 -12.12 -11.34
N PRO A 216 -17.71 -13.33 -10.90
CA PRO A 216 -18.04 -13.57 -9.49
C PRO A 216 -16.87 -13.30 -8.54
N ILE A 217 -15.65 -13.72 -8.88
CA ILE A 217 -14.45 -13.46 -8.07
C ILE A 217 -14.18 -11.95 -7.98
N LEU A 218 -14.22 -11.24 -9.11
CA LEU A 218 -14.07 -9.77 -9.13
C LEU A 218 -15.10 -9.08 -8.26
N GLN A 219 -16.36 -9.48 -8.36
CA GLN A 219 -17.45 -8.89 -7.57
C GLN A 219 -17.23 -9.14 -6.07
N SER A 220 -16.87 -10.37 -5.69
CA SER A 220 -16.55 -10.72 -4.29
C SER A 220 -15.39 -9.89 -3.75
N LEU A 221 -14.32 -9.70 -4.53
CA LEU A 221 -13.20 -8.85 -4.14
C LEU A 221 -13.60 -7.37 -4.04
N ALA A 222 -14.39 -6.86 -4.98
CA ALA A 222 -14.84 -5.46 -4.98
C ALA A 222 -15.72 -5.13 -3.77
N GLN A 223 -16.61 -6.05 -3.38
CA GLN A 223 -17.46 -5.90 -2.19
C GLN A 223 -16.67 -5.81 -0.88
N ARG A 224 -15.43 -6.35 -0.84
CA ARG A 224 -14.59 -6.32 0.37
C ARG A 224 -14.02 -4.94 0.69
N ARG A 225 -14.00 -4.00 -0.26
CA ARG A 225 -13.38 -2.67 -0.11
C ARG A 225 -13.83 -1.92 1.15
N GLY A 226 -15.14 -1.90 1.42
CA GLY A 226 -15.70 -1.22 2.60
C GLY A 226 -15.38 -1.92 3.94
N SER A 227 -14.94 -3.17 3.90
CA SER A 227 -14.66 -4.02 5.07
C SER A 227 -13.16 -4.33 5.29
N VAL A 228 -12.26 -3.71 4.52
CA VAL A 228 -10.81 -4.01 4.59
C VAL A 228 -10.26 -3.83 6.00
N ALA A 229 -10.57 -2.70 6.63
CA ALA A 229 -10.06 -2.38 7.95
C ALA A 229 -10.53 -3.38 9.01
N GLN A 230 -11.85 -3.62 9.06
CA GLN A 230 -12.46 -4.62 9.93
C GLN A 230 -11.85 -6.00 9.71
N ARG A 231 -11.71 -6.47 8.45
CA ARG A 231 -11.18 -7.81 8.18
C ARG A 231 -9.72 -7.95 8.61
N PHE A 232 -8.93 -6.90 8.44
CA PHE A 232 -7.55 -6.88 8.90
C PHE A 232 -7.49 -6.96 10.43
N GLU A 233 -8.30 -6.15 11.12
CA GLU A 233 -8.43 -6.17 12.58
C GLU A 233 -8.87 -7.55 13.09
N ASP A 234 -9.97 -8.10 12.57
CA ASP A 234 -10.50 -9.42 12.94
C ASP A 234 -9.42 -10.50 12.75
N HIS A 235 -8.69 -10.46 11.63
CA HIS A 235 -7.62 -11.42 11.36
C HIS A 235 -6.44 -11.32 12.33
N VAL A 236 -6.03 -10.09 12.66
CA VAL A 236 -4.94 -9.86 13.62
C VAL A 236 -5.35 -10.34 15.02
N LEU A 237 -6.62 -10.16 15.42
CA LEU A 237 -7.16 -10.65 16.69
C LEU A 237 -7.26 -12.19 16.75
N ASP A 238 -7.63 -12.83 15.63
CA ASP A 238 -7.58 -14.29 15.50
C ASP A 238 -6.14 -14.79 15.71
N VAL A 239 -5.17 -14.22 15.00
CA VAL A 239 -3.75 -14.58 15.13
C VAL A 239 -3.24 -14.27 16.53
N LEU A 240 -3.62 -13.15 17.13
CA LEU A 240 -3.28 -12.78 18.51
C LEU A 240 -3.70 -13.87 19.49
N THR A 241 -4.91 -14.41 19.34
CA THR A 241 -5.44 -15.50 20.17
C THR A 241 -4.64 -16.79 20.00
N GLU A 242 -4.17 -17.07 18.79
CA GLU A 242 -3.34 -18.25 18.50
C GLU A 242 -1.90 -18.13 19.04
N VAL A 243 -1.32 -16.93 19.03
CA VAL A 243 0.10 -16.71 19.41
C VAL A 243 0.30 -16.19 20.83
N ALA A 244 -0.78 -15.84 21.55
CA ALA A 244 -0.67 -15.40 22.94
C ALA A 244 -0.12 -16.52 23.84
N PRO A 245 0.65 -16.18 24.90
CA PRO A 245 1.10 -17.17 25.88
C PRO A 245 -0.06 -17.96 26.47
N THR A 246 0.15 -19.25 26.76
CA THR A 246 -0.94 -20.16 27.19
C THR A 246 -1.64 -19.74 28.48
N ASP A 247 -0.95 -19.01 29.36
CA ASP A 247 -1.46 -18.48 30.62
C ASP A 247 -1.97 -17.03 30.52
N ALA A 248 -1.89 -16.42 29.33
CA ALA A 248 -2.37 -15.07 29.09
C ALA A 248 -3.88 -15.05 28.79
N ILE A 249 -4.52 -13.94 29.15
CA ILE A 249 -5.93 -13.66 28.86
C ILE A 249 -5.98 -12.53 27.83
N VAL A 250 -6.62 -12.78 26.69
CA VAL A 250 -6.90 -11.78 25.65
C VAL A 250 -8.28 -11.17 25.89
N ARG A 251 -8.36 -9.83 25.98
CA ARG A 251 -9.61 -9.08 26.09
C ARG A 251 -9.71 -8.09 24.94
N GLU A 252 -10.63 -8.32 24.02
CA GLU A 252 -10.91 -7.41 22.90
C GLU A 252 -11.74 -6.20 23.32
N ASN A 253 -11.58 -5.08 22.60
CA ASN A 253 -12.36 -3.84 22.80
C ASN A 253 -12.37 -3.36 24.27
N ALA A 254 -11.24 -3.48 24.95
CA ALA A 254 -11.15 -3.30 26.38
C ALA A 254 -10.78 -1.85 26.76
N LEU A 255 -11.37 -1.37 27.86
CA LEU A 255 -11.02 -0.07 28.45
C LEU A 255 -9.69 -0.18 29.21
N PHE A 256 -8.69 0.58 28.79
CA PHE A 256 -7.36 0.64 29.39
C PHE A 256 -6.94 2.07 29.67
N GLY A 257 -6.72 2.42 30.93
CA GLY A 257 -6.30 3.76 31.34
C GLY A 257 -7.22 4.93 30.94
N GLY A 258 -8.46 4.66 30.52
CA GLY A 258 -9.41 5.68 30.07
C GLY A 258 -9.60 5.77 28.55
N ALA A 259 -8.91 4.94 27.76
CA ALA A 259 -9.18 4.75 26.34
C ALA A 259 -9.57 3.31 26.03
N ILE A 260 -10.37 3.11 24.99
CA ILE A 260 -10.69 1.78 24.46
C ILE A 260 -9.58 1.41 23.48
N VAL A 261 -8.98 0.24 23.65
CA VAL A 261 -7.99 -0.33 22.74
C VAL A 261 -8.56 -1.57 22.06
N ASP A 262 -7.98 -1.98 20.94
CA ASP A 262 -8.49 -3.10 20.16
C ASP A 262 -8.33 -4.43 20.93
N ALA A 263 -7.22 -4.60 21.67
CA ALA A 263 -7.08 -5.69 22.63
C ALA A 263 -6.15 -5.36 23.80
N ILE A 264 -6.34 -6.06 24.92
CA ILE A 264 -5.40 -6.15 26.03
C ILE A 264 -5.03 -7.62 26.20
N VAL A 265 -3.73 -7.91 26.30
CA VAL A 265 -3.25 -9.23 26.74
C VAL A 265 -2.68 -9.09 28.14
N SER A 266 -3.11 -9.96 29.05
CA SER A 266 -2.69 -9.93 30.45
C SER A 266 -2.16 -11.28 30.92
N ALA A 267 -1.02 -11.29 31.62
CA ALA A 267 -0.47 -12.46 32.30
C ALA A 267 -0.10 -12.06 33.74
N GLY A 268 -0.85 -12.55 34.72
CA GLY A 268 -0.71 -12.11 36.11
C GLY A 268 -1.04 -10.61 36.28
N GLU A 269 -0.09 -9.84 36.80
CA GLU A 269 -0.21 -8.37 36.98
C GLU A 269 0.29 -7.57 35.76
N LYS A 270 0.85 -8.25 34.75
CA LYS A 270 1.37 -7.61 33.54
C LYS A 270 0.26 -7.50 32.51
N GLU A 271 0.14 -6.31 31.91
CA GLU A 271 -0.81 -6.04 30.85
C GLU A 271 -0.09 -5.32 29.70
N VAL A 272 -0.38 -5.74 28.47
CA VAL A 272 0.06 -5.06 27.24
C VAL A 272 -1.16 -4.66 26.43
N ALA A 273 -1.18 -3.40 25.99
CA ALA A 273 -2.23 -2.87 25.13
C ALA A 273 -1.86 -3.05 23.67
N LEU A 274 -2.83 -3.47 22.85
CA LEU A 274 -2.68 -3.64 21.42
C LEU A 274 -3.61 -2.71 20.69
N GLU A 275 -3.06 -2.08 19.67
CA GLU A 275 -3.77 -1.15 18.79
C GLU A 275 -3.48 -1.55 17.34
N ILE A 276 -4.52 -1.81 16.56
CA ILE A 276 -4.46 -2.33 15.20
C ILE A 276 -4.94 -1.25 14.24
N ARG A 277 -4.09 -0.89 13.27
CA ARG A 277 -4.40 0.16 12.29
C ARG A 277 -4.10 -0.29 10.88
N SER A 278 -5.16 -0.56 10.13
CA SER A 278 -5.05 -0.96 8.74
C SER A 278 -4.64 0.22 7.86
N ARG A 279 -5.00 1.47 8.20
CA ARG A 279 -4.83 2.65 7.32
C ARG A 279 -3.69 3.58 7.71
N LEU A 280 -2.94 3.25 8.75
CA LEU A 280 -1.90 4.15 9.26
C LEU A 280 -0.72 4.25 8.28
N THR A 281 -0.55 5.43 7.69
CA THR A 281 0.56 5.72 6.76
C THR A 281 1.33 6.98 7.15
N PRO A 282 2.55 7.18 6.62
CA PRO A 282 3.33 8.39 6.91
C PRO A 282 2.66 9.67 6.41
N ARG A 283 1.63 9.58 5.56
CA ARG A 283 0.89 10.72 5.00
C ARG A 283 -0.51 10.91 5.58
N ALA A 284 -1.08 9.90 6.24
CA ALA A 284 -2.39 10.00 6.90
C ALA A 284 -2.29 10.80 8.21
N ALA A 285 -2.30 12.13 8.12
CA ALA A 285 -2.14 13.01 9.29
C ALA A 285 -3.24 12.80 10.34
N ASN A 286 -4.50 12.65 9.90
CA ASN A 286 -5.63 12.43 10.79
C ASN A 286 -5.52 11.12 11.56
N GLU A 287 -5.15 10.03 10.89
CA GLU A 287 -4.96 8.72 11.56
C GLU A 287 -3.78 8.76 12.53
N ARG A 288 -2.68 9.43 12.19
CA ARG A 288 -1.58 9.63 13.13
C ARG A 288 -2.01 10.40 14.36
N GLU A 289 -2.77 11.48 14.19
CA GLU A 289 -3.25 12.27 15.30
C GLU A 289 -4.21 11.48 16.20
N ARG A 290 -5.07 10.63 15.62
CA ARG A 290 -5.95 9.71 16.36
C ARG A 290 -5.13 8.71 17.19
N VAL A 291 -4.16 8.05 16.58
CA VAL A 291 -3.27 7.11 17.27
C VAL A 291 -2.46 7.80 18.36
N THR A 292 -1.91 9.00 18.09
CA THR A 292 -1.21 9.79 19.11
C THR A 292 -2.13 10.09 20.29
N ARG A 293 -3.35 10.59 20.04
CA ARG A 293 -4.31 10.91 21.11
C ARG A 293 -4.74 9.67 21.90
N LEU A 294 -4.95 8.54 21.24
CA LEU A 294 -5.26 7.29 21.91
C LEU A 294 -4.10 6.90 22.84
N ILE A 295 -2.88 6.89 22.32
CA ILE A 295 -1.67 6.51 23.09
C ILE A 295 -1.38 7.49 24.25
N GLU A 296 -1.67 8.78 24.10
CA GLU A 296 -1.57 9.78 25.16
C GLU A 296 -2.55 9.53 26.32
N ASN A 297 -3.68 8.88 26.05
CA ASN A 297 -4.68 8.52 27.06
C ASN A 297 -4.44 7.15 27.72
N LEU A 298 -3.45 6.37 27.28
CA LEU A 298 -3.09 5.09 27.91
C LEU A 298 -2.10 5.30 29.07
N PRO A 299 -2.09 4.41 30.09
CA PRO A 299 -1.18 4.54 31.24
C PRO A 299 0.26 4.64 30.78
N THR A 300 1.03 5.60 31.29
CA THR A 300 2.34 5.99 30.74
C THR A 300 3.40 4.89 30.72
N GLU A 301 3.29 3.98 31.69
CA GLU A 301 4.17 2.86 31.98
C GLU A 301 3.78 1.58 31.25
N ALA A 302 2.54 1.49 30.76
CA ALA A 302 2.06 0.29 30.11
C ALA A 302 2.73 0.11 28.72
N PRO A 303 3.21 -1.10 28.41
CA PRO A 303 3.70 -1.43 27.08
C PRO A 303 2.55 -1.42 26.06
N ILE A 304 2.86 -0.94 24.87
CA ILE A 304 1.91 -0.86 23.74
C ILE A 304 2.52 -1.56 22.53
N ILE A 305 1.75 -2.41 21.87
CA ILE A 305 2.07 -2.97 20.55
C ILE A 305 1.13 -2.33 19.52
N LEU A 306 1.70 -1.48 18.66
CA LEU A 306 1.00 -0.87 17.54
C LEU A 306 1.20 -1.73 16.29
N ILE A 307 0.14 -2.35 15.80
CA ILE A 307 0.15 -3.22 14.63
C ILE A 307 -0.36 -2.45 13.42
N VAL A 308 0.42 -2.41 12.34
CA VAL A 308 0.09 -1.62 11.15
C VAL A 308 0.25 -2.42 9.87
N ALA A 309 -0.63 -2.18 8.89
CA ALA A 309 -0.45 -2.70 7.54
C ALA A 309 0.53 -1.84 6.73
N GLY A 310 1.21 -2.43 5.74
CA GLY A 310 2.12 -1.72 4.85
C GLY A 310 3.41 -1.25 5.53
N VAL A 311 3.95 -0.15 5.01
CA VAL A 311 5.20 0.45 5.52
C VAL A 311 5.05 1.12 6.89
N GLY A 312 3.82 1.39 7.33
CA GLY A 312 3.53 1.96 8.64
C GLY A 312 4.05 3.39 8.84
N LEU A 313 4.66 3.64 10.00
CA LEU A 313 5.23 4.93 10.39
C LEU A 313 6.74 5.00 10.12
N SER A 314 7.23 6.21 9.89
CA SER A 314 8.69 6.47 9.91
C SER A 314 9.22 6.53 11.35
N GLU A 315 10.51 6.27 11.55
CA GLU A 315 11.15 6.33 12.88
C GLU A 315 10.87 7.65 13.61
N ARG A 316 10.98 8.78 12.92
CA ARG A 316 10.69 10.11 13.49
C ARG A 316 9.24 10.23 13.97
N GLN A 317 8.29 9.60 13.28
CA GLN A 317 6.88 9.61 13.67
C GLN A 317 6.64 8.71 14.89
N LEU A 318 7.29 7.54 14.91
CA LEU A 318 7.23 6.62 16.05
C LEU A 318 7.89 7.23 17.30
N GLU A 319 9.03 7.89 17.16
CA GLU A 319 9.67 8.68 18.23
C GLU A 319 8.77 9.78 18.78
N HIS A 320 7.98 10.41 17.89
CA HIS A 320 7.02 11.42 18.33
C HIS A 320 5.90 10.82 19.19
N ILE A 321 5.37 9.67 18.80
CA ILE A 321 4.35 8.92 19.57
C ILE A 321 4.90 8.43 20.91
N ARG A 322 6.18 8.02 20.94
CA ARG A 322 6.86 7.56 22.18
C ARG A 322 7.13 8.68 23.18
N ARG A 323 7.08 9.95 22.76
CA ARG A 323 7.52 11.07 23.59
C ARG A 323 6.68 11.18 24.85
N GLY A 324 7.35 11.16 26.01
CA GLY A 324 6.70 11.35 27.31
C GLY A 324 6.16 10.07 27.95
N ARG A 325 6.35 8.91 27.32
CA ARG A 325 6.01 7.60 27.89
C ARG A 325 7.23 6.95 28.54
N SER A 326 7.00 6.21 29.64
CA SER A 326 8.01 5.37 30.28
C SER A 326 7.92 3.92 29.82
N GLY A 327 6.72 3.46 29.46
CA GLY A 327 6.47 2.17 28.84
C GLY A 327 6.92 2.12 27.37
N ALA A 328 7.27 0.92 26.91
CA ALA A 328 7.69 0.71 25.53
C ALA A 328 6.51 0.84 24.55
N VAL A 329 6.78 1.36 23.35
CA VAL A 329 5.84 1.34 22.22
C VAL A 329 6.51 0.58 21.09
N HIS A 330 6.08 -0.65 20.86
CA HIS A 330 6.53 -1.52 19.78
C HIS A 330 5.68 -1.27 18.53
N LEU A 331 6.31 -1.26 17.37
CA LEU A 331 5.62 -1.19 16.07
C LEU A 331 5.80 -2.53 15.38
N VAL A 332 4.71 -3.18 15.02
CA VAL A 332 4.72 -4.40 14.20
C VAL A 332 4.19 -4.05 12.82
N ARG A 333 5.07 -4.10 11.82
CA ARG A 333 4.67 -3.94 10.41
C ARG A 333 4.16 -5.27 9.90
N TRP A 334 2.84 -5.46 9.89
CA TRP A 334 2.21 -6.77 9.64
C TRP A 334 2.70 -7.46 8.36
N ASP A 335 2.91 -6.71 7.28
CA ASP A 335 3.35 -7.28 6.00
C ASP A 335 4.78 -7.87 6.04
N VAL A 336 5.57 -7.55 7.07
CA VAL A 336 7.00 -7.92 7.17
C VAL A 336 7.32 -8.66 8.46
N GLU A 337 6.62 -8.35 9.55
CA GLU A 337 6.99 -8.69 10.93
C GLU A 337 5.86 -9.41 11.68
N ALA A 338 4.82 -9.91 11.00
CA ALA A 338 3.68 -10.60 11.65
C ALA A 338 4.13 -11.73 12.60
N ASP A 339 5.11 -12.53 12.17
CA ASP A 339 5.64 -13.66 12.95
C ASP A 339 6.34 -13.25 14.26
N THR A 340 6.65 -11.95 14.44
CA THR A 340 7.30 -11.43 15.66
C THR A 340 6.32 -11.13 16.79
N LEU A 341 5.00 -11.16 16.53
CA LEU A 341 3.98 -10.76 17.50
C LEU A 341 4.04 -11.61 18.78
N GLY A 342 4.13 -12.95 18.66
CA GLY A 342 4.21 -13.85 19.82
C GLY A 342 5.43 -13.56 20.70
N GLN A 343 6.61 -13.43 20.11
CA GLN A 343 7.84 -13.12 20.83
C GLN A 343 7.78 -11.74 21.53
N LEU A 344 7.15 -10.75 20.89
CA LEU A 344 6.95 -9.43 21.50
C LEU A 344 5.99 -9.48 22.68
N LEU A 345 4.92 -10.28 22.59
CA LEU A 345 3.98 -10.48 23.70
C LEU A 345 4.68 -11.12 24.89
N GLU A 346 5.44 -12.19 24.68
CA GLU A 346 6.24 -12.83 25.73
C GLU A 346 7.18 -11.82 26.41
N SER A 347 7.96 -11.08 25.62
CA SER A 347 8.88 -10.07 26.16
C SER A 347 8.18 -8.92 26.92
N CYS A 348 6.91 -8.62 26.62
CA CYS A 348 6.16 -7.58 27.34
C CYS A 348 5.49 -8.10 28.62
N LEU A 349 5.28 -9.41 28.71
CA LEU A 349 4.54 -10.07 29.80
C LEU A 349 5.45 -10.74 30.85
N GLU A 350 6.76 -10.84 30.59
CA GLU A 350 7.79 -11.20 31.57
C GLU A 350 8.08 -10.07 32.61
#